data_AF-A0A352FR78-F1
#
_entry.id   AF-A0A352FR78-F1
#
_cell.length_a   1.000
_cell.length_b   1.000
_cell.length_c   1.000
_cell.angle_alpha   90.00
_cell.angle_beta   90.00
_cell.angle_gamma   90.00
#
_symmetry.space_group_name_H-M   'P 1'
#
loop_
_entity.id
_entity.type
_entity.pdbx_description
1 polymer ?
#
loop_
_entity_poly.entity_id
_entity_poly.type
_entity_poly.pdbx_seq_one_letter_code
_entity_poly.pdbx_strand_id
1 'polypeptide(L)'
;MIDVTRLLPKIVRANPELAVKMAWARAAGEGLRRNTHASGFEGKTLTVSVMDALWQKQLQSMSAELIFRMNNLLGRGAVDELVFRIAPSEVSQAHSINRSESSGKPTDHSLPTELIFAATSIADEDLRARFLRAANNLIARRDSNPGND
;
A
#
# COMPACT_ATOMS: atom_id res chain seq x y z
N MET A 1 -11.34 16.57 1.66
CA MET A 1 -10.05 15.92 1.32
C MET A 1 -9.03 16.44 2.32
N ILE A 2 -8.47 15.61 3.18
CA ILE A 2 -7.54 16.07 4.24
C ILE A 2 -6.16 16.29 3.60
N ASP A 3 -5.65 17.51 3.62
CA ASP A 3 -4.31 17.87 3.13
C ASP A 3 -3.22 17.31 4.06
N VAL A 4 -2.90 16.04 3.85
CA VAL A 4 -1.89 15.28 4.62
C VAL A 4 -0.52 15.97 4.59
N THR A 5 -0.22 16.76 3.56
CA THR A 5 1.00 17.57 3.41
C THR A 5 1.16 18.64 4.50
N ARG A 6 0.06 19.19 5.04
CA ARG A 6 0.13 20.15 6.18
C ARG A 6 0.36 19.46 7.52
N LEU A 7 0.15 18.14 7.61
CA LEU A 7 0.25 17.38 8.85
C LEU A 7 1.62 16.70 9.04
N LEU A 8 2.36 16.47 7.95
CA LEU A 8 3.72 15.93 8.00
C LEU A 8 4.65 16.61 9.02
N PRO A 9 4.74 17.95 9.10
CA PRO A 9 5.63 18.60 10.08
C PRO A 9 5.18 18.40 11.54
N LYS A 10 3.88 18.17 11.79
CA LYS A 10 3.37 17.82 13.13
C LYS A 10 3.67 16.36 13.47
N ILE A 11 3.57 15.46 12.49
CA ILE A 11 3.84 14.03 12.67
C ILE A 11 5.34 13.78 12.88
N VAL A 12 6.24 14.54 12.22
CA VAL A 12 7.70 14.47 12.46
C VAL A 12 8.05 14.56 13.95
N ARG A 13 7.34 15.41 14.71
CA ARG A 13 7.58 15.59 16.15
C ARG A 13 7.06 14.44 17.01
N ALA A 14 5.99 13.76 16.57
CA ALA A 14 5.36 12.69 17.33
C ALA A 14 5.92 11.31 16.95
N ASN A 15 6.16 11.07 15.67
CA ASN A 15 6.63 9.83 15.07
C ASN A 15 7.48 10.14 13.82
N PRO A 16 8.80 10.36 13.99
CA PRO A 16 9.68 10.72 12.87
C PRO A 16 9.72 9.62 11.80
N GLU A 17 9.71 8.35 12.21
CA GLU A 17 9.67 7.22 11.28
C GLU A 17 8.44 7.26 10.36
N LEU A 18 7.25 7.47 10.94
CA LEU A 18 6.01 7.51 10.18
C LEU A 18 6.01 8.68 9.19
N ALA A 19 6.49 9.84 9.60
CA ALA A 19 6.59 11.01 8.73
C ALA A 19 7.55 10.76 7.56
N VAL A 20 8.69 10.11 7.81
CA VAL A 20 9.66 9.74 6.77
C VAL A 20 9.07 8.70 5.82
N LYS A 21 8.35 7.68 6.32
CA LYS A 21 7.65 6.69 5.49
C LYS A 21 6.60 7.35 4.58
N MET A 22 5.84 8.31 5.10
CA MET A 22 4.87 9.09 4.31
C MET A 22 5.55 10.00 3.28
N ALA A 23 6.65 10.65 3.66
CA ALA A 23 7.43 11.50 2.77
C ALA A 23 8.06 10.68 1.64
N TRP A 24 8.62 9.50 1.93
CA TRP A 24 9.13 8.54 0.94
C TRP A 24 8.03 8.18 -0.05
N ALA A 25 6.87 7.78 0.47
CA ALA A 25 5.76 7.43 -0.36
C ALA A 25 5.40 8.61 -1.29
N ARG A 26 5.35 9.85 -0.79
CA ARG A 26 5.06 11.03 -1.63
C ARG A 26 6.16 11.35 -2.64
N ALA A 27 7.43 11.23 -2.26
CA ALA A 27 8.58 11.53 -3.12
C ALA A 27 8.78 10.49 -4.22
N ALA A 28 8.60 9.21 -3.90
CA ALA A 28 8.74 8.07 -4.82
C ALA A 28 7.60 8.01 -5.86
N GLY A 29 6.40 8.49 -5.52
CA GLY A 29 5.24 8.46 -6.42
C GLY A 29 4.67 7.04 -6.61
N GLU A 30 3.59 6.93 -7.40
CA GLU A 30 2.82 5.68 -7.50
C GLU A 30 3.60 4.52 -8.15
N GLY A 31 4.47 4.81 -9.13
CA GLY A 31 5.24 3.80 -9.84
C GLY A 31 6.32 3.12 -8.98
N LEU A 32 7.05 3.90 -8.17
CA LEU A 32 8.10 3.38 -7.29
C LEU A 32 7.50 2.76 -6.02
N ARG A 33 6.41 3.31 -5.47
CA ARG A 33 5.70 2.72 -4.31
C ARG A 33 5.28 1.27 -4.55
N ARG A 34 5.07 0.86 -5.80
CA ARG A 34 4.69 -0.52 -6.13
C ARG A 34 5.84 -1.51 -6.03
N ASN A 35 7.06 -1.04 -6.25
CA ASN A 35 8.26 -1.88 -6.35
C ASN A 35 9.25 -1.64 -5.20
N THR A 36 8.89 -0.76 -4.26
CA THR A 36 9.73 -0.32 -3.14
C THR A 36 8.92 -0.18 -1.85
N HIS A 37 9.50 -0.59 -0.74
CA HIS A 37 8.90 -0.52 0.59
C HIS A 37 9.88 0.12 1.57
N ALA A 38 9.47 1.20 2.25
CA ALA A 38 10.27 1.81 3.31
C ALA A 38 10.19 0.95 4.58
N SER A 39 11.21 0.14 4.83
CA SER A 39 11.19 -0.86 5.90
C SER A 39 11.43 -0.20 7.28
N GLY A 40 12.39 0.74 7.38
CA GLY A 40 12.68 1.42 8.65
C GLY A 40 13.53 2.68 8.49
N PHE A 41 13.48 3.56 9.49
CA PHE A 41 14.25 4.81 9.53
C PHE A 41 15.05 4.88 10.83
N GLU A 42 16.37 4.96 10.74
CA GLU A 42 17.27 4.98 11.89
C GLU A 42 18.38 6.02 11.69
N GLY A 43 18.60 6.90 12.68
CA GLY A 43 19.74 7.81 12.67
C GLY A 43 19.86 8.76 11.47
N LYS A 44 18.75 9.09 10.79
CA LYS A 44 18.65 9.84 9.51
C LYS A 44 18.85 9.02 8.23
N THR A 45 19.02 7.71 8.36
CA THR A 45 19.13 6.78 7.23
C THR A 45 17.81 6.05 7.05
N LEU A 46 17.21 6.19 5.86
CA LEU A 46 16.01 5.44 5.48
C LEU A 46 16.41 4.14 4.78
N THR A 47 16.01 3.00 5.34
CA THR A 47 16.15 1.69 4.69
C THR A 47 14.92 1.41 3.81
N VAL A 48 15.17 1.19 2.53
CA VAL A 48 14.15 0.87 1.52
C VAL A 48 14.41 -0.53 0.96
N SER A 49 13.45 -1.43 1.15
CA SER A 49 13.39 -2.74 0.53
C SER A 49 12.90 -2.61 -0.92
N VAL A 50 13.61 -3.22 -1.87
CA VAL A 50 13.31 -3.17 -3.30
C VAL A 50 13.16 -4.58 -3.86
N MET A 51 12.42 -4.73 -4.96
CA MET A 51 12.17 -6.05 -5.56
C MET A 51 13.45 -6.69 -6.13
N ASP A 52 14.27 -5.92 -6.85
CA ASP A 52 15.40 -6.43 -7.63
C ASP A 52 16.56 -5.41 -7.73
N ALA A 53 17.73 -5.88 -8.14
CA ALA A 53 18.93 -5.06 -8.33
C ALA A 53 18.76 -3.94 -9.37
N LEU A 54 17.86 -4.11 -10.35
CA LEU A 54 17.56 -3.08 -11.34
C LEU A 54 16.94 -1.83 -10.68
N TRP A 55 15.93 -2.04 -9.83
CA TRP A 55 15.34 -0.95 -9.04
C TRP A 55 16.33 -0.38 -8.07
N GLN A 56 17.15 -1.21 -7.41
CA GLN A 56 18.21 -0.73 -6.53
C GLN A 56 19.12 0.28 -7.26
N LYS A 57 19.64 -0.08 -8.44
CA LYS A 57 20.51 0.80 -9.23
C LYS A 57 19.81 2.09 -9.67
N GLN A 58 18.56 2.00 -10.14
CA GLN A 58 17.79 3.17 -10.54
C GLN A 58 17.54 4.12 -9.37
N LEU A 59 17.10 3.59 -8.23
CA LEU A 59 16.84 4.36 -7.02
C LEU A 59 18.12 4.93 -6.43
N GLN A 60 19.22 4.19 -6.48
CA GLN A 60 20.53 4.67 -6.05
C GLN A 60 20.98 5.86 -6.90
N SER A 61 20.79 5.80 -8.22
CA SER A 61 21.10 6.91 -9.12
C SER A 61 20.26 8.16 -8.89
N MET A 62 19.02 7.98 -8.38
CA MET A 62 18.10 9.08 -8.07
C MET A 62 18.01 9.37 -6.57
N SER A 63 18.87 8.75 -5.75
CA SER A 63 18.77 8.79 -4.29
C SER A 63 18.94 10.21 -3.74
N ALA A 64 19.91 10.96 -4.26
CA ALA A 64 20.13 12.36 -3.92
C ALA A 64 18.90 13.24 -4.22
N GLU A 65 18.27 13.04 -5.37
CA GLU A 65 17.05 13.78 -5.72
C GLU A 65 15.87 13.39 -4.82
N LEU A 66 15.73 12.11 -4.50
CA LEU A 66 14.70 11.61 -3.59
C LEU A 66 14.88 12.19 -2.18
N ILE A 67 16.11 12.22 -1.65
CA ILE A 67 16.45 12.84 -0.37
C ILE A 67 16.05 14.32 -0.39
N PHE A 68 16.41 15.04 -1.46
CA PHE A 68 16.06 16.45 -1.61
C PHE A 68 14.54 16.67 -1.60
N ARG A 69 13.79 15.89 -2.40
CA ARG A 69 12.32 15.94 -2.44
C ARG A 69 11.70 15.61 -1.09
N MET A 70 12.19 14.59 -0.40
CA MET A 70 11.72 14.20 0.92
C MET A 70 11.95 15.31 1.94
N ASN A 71 13.17 15.84 2.02
CA ASN A 71 13.50 16.93 2.94
C ASN A 71 12.69 18.19 2.65
N ASN A 72 12.41 18.48 1.37
CA ASN A 72 11.52 19.58 0.98
C ASN A 72 10.08 19.34 1.47
N LEU A 73 9.55 18.12 1.36
CA LEU A 73 8.23 17.73 1.88
C LEU A 73 8.15 17.78 3.40
N LEU A 74 9.22 17.36 4.08
CA LEU A 74 9.35 17.37 5.53
C LEU A 74 9.60 18.79 6.08
N GLY A 75 10.00 19.72 5.21
CA GLY A 75 10.39 21.09 5.56
C GLY A 75 11.64 21.19 6.44
N ARG A 76 12.39 20.08 6.59
CA ARG A 76 13.58 19.91 7.43
C ARG A 76 14.47 18.80 6.85
N GLY A 77 15.79 18.91 7.07
CA GLY A 77 16.78 17.88 6.72
C GLY A 77 16.71 16.66 7.64
N ALA A 78 15.65 15.87 7.51
CA ALA A 78 15.39 14.70 8.35
C ALA A 78 16.04 13.43 7.80
N VAL A 79 16.20 13.33 6.48
CA VAL A 79 16.84 12.18 5.81
C VAL A 79 18.17 12.64 5.23
N ASP A 80 19.25 11.96 5.59
CA ASP A 80 20.60 12.21 5.11
C ASP A 80 21.03 11.15 4.09
N GLU A 81 20.60 9.90 4.31
CA GLU A 81 21.02 8.77 3.49
C GLU A 81 19.86 7.80 3.20
N LEU A 82 19.90 7.16 2.03
CA LEU A 82 18.98 6.12 1.59
C LEU A 82 19.75 4.81 1.38
N VAL A 83 19.39 3.78 2.14
CA VAL A 83 19.95 2.44 1.98
C VAL A 83 18.95 1.54 1.31
N PHE A 84 19.29 1.06 0.12
CA PHE A 84 18.43 0.15 -0.65
C PHE A 84 18.86 -1.30 -0.43
N ARG A 85 17.93 -2.16 -0.01
CA ARG A 85 18.16 -3.61 0.14
C ARG A 85 17.23 -4.39 -0.79
N ILE A 86 17.76 -5.39 -1.48
CA ILE A 86 16.95 -6.29 -2.30
C ILE A 86 16.23 -7.28 -1.37
N ALA A 87 14.92 -7.12 -1.23
CA ALA A 87 14.08 -7.95 -0.37
C ALA A 87 12.69 -8.12 -1.02
N PRO A 88 12.57 -8.94 -2.09
CA PRO A 88 11.32 -9.11 -2.83
C PRO A 88 10.17 -9.63 -1.96
N SER A 89 10.46 -10.41 -0.92
CA SER A 89 9.46 -10.91 0.03
C SER A 89 8.79 -9.79 0.84
N GLU A 90 9.55 -8.79 1.27
CA GLU A 90 9.01 -7.65 2.04
C GLU A 90 8.18 -6.73 1.17
N VAL A 91 8.62 -6.49 -0.08
CA VAL A 91 7.87 -5.69 -1.05
C VAL A 91 6.56 -6.38 -1.41
N SER A 92 6.58 -7.71 -1.61
CA SER A 92 5.38 -8.50 -1.92
C SER A 92 4.38 -8.50 -0.76
N GLN A 93 4.86 -8.58 0.49
CA GLN A 93 4.00 -8.58 1.69
C GLN A 93 3.40 -7.19 1.96
N ALA A 94 4.16 -6.11 1.78
CA ALA A 94 3.63 -4.76 1.83
C ALA A 94 2.56 -4.51 0.73
N HIS A 95 2.73 -5.13 -0.44
CA HIS A 95 1.77 -5.05 -1.53
C HIS A 95 0.49 -5.84 -1.27
N SER A 96 0.53 -7.00 -0.61
CA SER A 96 -0.70 -7.73 -0.25
C SER A 96 -1.52 -6.98 0.81
N ILE A 97 -0.87 -6.30 1.76
CA ILE A 97 -1.55 -5.48 2.76
C ILE A 97 -2.20 -4.24 2.09
N ASN A 98 -1.48 -3.53 1.23
CA ASN A 98 -2.00 -2.31 0.57
C ASN A 98 -2.97 -2.62 -0.60
N ARG A 99 -2.79 -3.75 -1.31
CA ARG A 99 -3.78 -4.23 -2.31
C ARG A 99 -5.09 -4.62 -1.65
N SER A 100 -5.06 -5.06 -0.39
CA SER A 100 -6.28 -5.30 0.39
C SER A 100 -7.03 -4.00 0.73
N GLU A 101 -6.39 -2.83 0.67
CA GLU A 101 -7.01 -1.53 0.91
C GLU A 101 -7.37 -0.75 -0.38
N SER A 102 -6.65 -0.97 -1.49
CA SER A 102 -6.92 -0.31 -2.78
C SER A 102 -7.63 -1.20 -3.82
N SER A 103 -8.01 -2.43 -3.47
CA SER A 103 -8.90 -3.26 -4.28
C SER A 103 -10.30 -3.30 -3.64
N GLY A 104 -11.03 -2.20 -3.82
CA GLY A 104 -12.43 -2.08 -3.43
C GLY A 104 -12.63 -1.71 -1.96
N LYS A 105 -13.64 -0.90 -1.68
CA LYS A 105 -14.25 -0.81 -0.34
C LYS A 105 -14.28 -2.21 0.29
N PRO A 106 -13.98 -2.37 1.59
CA PRO A 106 -14.71 -3.38 2.35
C PRO A 106 -16.17 -2.92 2.31
N THR A 107 -16.90 -3.33 1.28
CA THR A 107 -18.35 -3.39 1.41
C THR A 107 -18.55 -4.39 2.53
N ASP A 108 -18.88 -3.82 3.68
CA ASP A 108 -19.67 -4.38 4.75
C ASP A 108 -20.98 -4.95 4.17
N HIS A 109 -20.83 -5.96 3.33
CA HIS A 109 -21.86 -6.90 2.95
C HIS A 109 -21.29 -8.21 3.41
N SER A 110 -21.37 -8.40 4.73
CA SER A 110 -21.45 -9.73 5.32
C SER A 110 -22.32 -10.55 4.37
N LEU A 111 -21.71 -11.51 3.67
CA LEU A 111 -22.39 -12.33 2.66
C LEU A 111 -23.73 -12.74 3.28
N PRO A 112 -24.88 -12.48 2.62
CA PRO A 112 -26.17 -12.75 3.23
C PRO A 112 -26.16 -14.18 3.72
N THR A 113 -26.50 -14.39 4.98
CA THR A 113 -26.29 -15.65 5.70
C THR A 113 -26.85 -16.86 4.93
N GLU A 114 -27.88 -16.63 4.12
CA GLU A 114 -28.46 -17.60 3.17
C GLU A 114 -27.45 -18.14 2.14
N LEU A 115 -26.59 -17.30 1.56
CA LEU A 115 -25.56 -17.73 0.59
C LEU A 115 -24.46 -18.55 1.26
N ILE A 116 -24.09 -18.19 2.51
CA ILE A 116 -23.12 -18.94 3.30
C ILE A 116 -23.68 -20.33 3.63
N PHE A 117 -24.98 -20.40 3.96
CA PHE A 117 -25.66 -21.66 4.23
C PHE A 117 -25.75 -22.53 2.99
N ALA A 118 -26.14 -21.97 1.84
CA ALA A 118 -26.16 -22.68 0.56
C ALA A 118 -24.77 -23.20 0.17
N ALA A 119 -23.72 -22.40 0.36
CA ALA A 119 -22.34 -22.80 0.12
C ALA A 119 -21.89 -23.95 1.03
N THR A 120 -22.44 -24.05 2.25
CA THR A 120 -22.12 -25.13 3.19
C THR A 120 -22.75 -26.47 2.76
N SER A 121 -23.79 -26.44 1.93
CA SER A 121 -24.37 -27.65 1.33
C SER A 121 -23.56 -28.19 0.14
N ILE A 122 -22.54 -27.46 -0.33
CA ILE A 122 -21.63 -27.89 -1.39
C ILE A 122 -20.50 -28.69 -0.75
N ALA A 123 -20.47 -30.00 -0.99
CA ALA A 123 -19.45 -30.92 -0.44
C ALA A 123 -18.05 -30.70 -1.05
N ASP A 124 -17.99 -30.16 -2.27
CA ASP A 124 -16.75 -29.90 -2.99
C ASP A 124 -16.19 -28.50 -2.65
N GLU A 125 -14.97 -28.47 -2.12
CA GLU A 125 -14.34 -27.24 -1.62
C GLU A 125 -14.00 -26.25 -2.74
N ASP A 126 -13.54 -26.75 -3.90
CA ASP A 126 -13.16 -25.91 -5.04
C ASP A 126 -14.41 -25.28 -5.68
N LEU A 127 -15.48 -26.07 -5.82
CA LEU A 127 -16.78 -25.57 -6.28
C LEU A 127 -17.39 -24.55 -5.31
N ARG A 128 -17.32 -24.81 -4.00
CA ARG A 128 -17.77 -23.88 -2.95
C ARG A 128 -17.04 -22.54 -3.04
N ALA A 129 -15.72 -22.56 -3.20
CA ALA A 129 -14.92 -21.35 -3.34
C ALA A 129 -15.29 -20.55 -4.61
N ARG A 130 -15.48 -21.25 -5.75
CA ARG A 130 -15.91 -20.62 -7.00
C ARG A 130 -17.30 -20.00 -6.91
N PHE A 131 -18.24 -20.68 -6.25
CA PHE A 131 -19.60 -20.19 -6.03
C PHE A 131 -19.61 -18.90 -5.20
N LEU A 132 -18.90 -18.89 -4.06
CA LEU A 132 -18.79 -17.70 -3.19
C LEU A 132 -18.14 -16.52 -3.92
N ARG A 133 -17.09 -16.79 -4.71
CA ARG A 133 -16.42 -15.76 -5.52
C ARG A 133 -17.34 -15.17 -6.59
N ALA A 134 -18.11 -16.02 -7.27
CA ALA A 134 -19.05 -15.58 -8.30
C ALA A 134 -20.22 -14.76 -7.70
N ALA A 135 -20.77 -15.22 -6.58
CA ALA A 135 -21.86 -14.53 -5.87
C ALA A 135 -21.42 -13.15 -5.38
N ASN A 136 -20.22 -13.04 -4.81
CA ASN A 136 -19.66 -11.76 -4.36
C ASN A 136 -19.49 -10.78 -5.53
N ASN A 137 -19.04 -11.26 -6.70
CA ASN A 137 -18.89 -10.44 -7.90
C ASN A 137 -20.24 -9.95 -8.45
N LEU A 138 -21.29 -10.78 -8.39
CA LEU A 138 -22.65 -10.41 -8.82
C LEU A 138 -23.24 -9.29 -7.95
N ILE A 139 -23.06 -9.38 -6.63
CA ILE A 139 -23.53 -8.38 -5.67
C ILE A 139 -22.79 -7.05 -5.88
N ALA A 140 -21.46 -7.10 -6.04
CA ALA A 140 -20.66 -5.91 -6.34
C ALA A 140 -21.10 -5.22 -7.63
N ARG A 141 -21.43 -5.99 -8.68
CA ARG A 141 -21.96 -5.44 -9.94
C ARG A 141 -23.35 -4.83 -9.80
N ARG A 142 -24.23 -5.40 -8.96
CA ARG A 142 -25.56 -4.84 -8.69
C ARG A 142 -25.50 -3.49 -7.99
N ASP A 143 -24.64 -3.35 -6.97
CA ASP A 143 -24.48 -2.10 -6.20
C ASP A 143 -23.84 -0.98 -7.05
N SER A 144 -23.05 -1.37 -8.06
CA SER A 144 -22.38 -0.45 -8.99
C SER A 144 -23.31 0.16 -10.06
N ASN A 145 -24.59 -0.24 -10.12
CA ASN A 145 -25.58 0.32 -11.04
C ASN A 145 -26.74 1.02 -10.28
N PRO A 146 -26.54 2.23 -9.73
CA PRO A 146 -27.65 3.07 -9.31
C PRO A 146 -28.25 3.76 -10.54
N GLY A 147 -29.11 3.06 -11.27
CA GLY A 147 -29.85 3.67 -12.39
C GLY A 147 -30.49 2.67 -13.32
N ASN A 148 -31.78 2.37 -13.07
CA ASN A 148 -32.89 2.56 -14.02
C ASN A 148 -34.10 1.71 -13.56
N ASP A 149 -34.87 2.24 -12.61
CA ASP A 149 -36.33 2.49 -12.69
C ASP A 149 -36.81 3.00 -11.32
#